data_AF-A0A402DI03-F1
#
_entry.id   AF-A0A402DI03-F1
#
_cell.length_a   1.000
_cell.length_b   1.000
_cell.length_c   1.000
_cell.angle_alpha   90.00
_cell.angle_beta   90.00
_cell.angle_gamma   90.00
#
_symmetry.space_group_name_H-M   'P 1'
#
loop_
_entity.id
_entity.type
_entity.pdbx_description
1 polymer ?
#
loop_
_entity_poly.entity_id
_entity_poly.type
_entity_poly.pdbx_seq_one_letter_code
_entity_poly.pdbx_strand_id
1 'polypeptide(L)'
;MTWALQKISIPAQVQGNQVTLAVAQGTVVLTDIGHGSVAGLPKESWGVLINWRTKAWVFGYEGADGSTLGLNVDKNGNLHPSGVGTVTEIKYTA
;
A
#
# COMPACT_ATOMS: atom_id res chain seq x y z
N MET A 1 -13.65 14.26 22.34
CA MET A 1 -12.28 14.43 21.79
C MET A 1 -12.29 13.93 20.36
N THR A 2 -12.27 14.83 19.39
CA THR A 2 -12.30 14.50 17.96
C THR A 2 -10.86 14.40 17.49
N TRP A 3 -10.38 13.19 17.17
CA TRP A 3 -9.05 13.01 16.60
C TRP A 3 -9.06 13.56 15.18
N ALA A 4 -8.41 14.70 14.95
CA ALA A 4 -8.18 15.19 13.61
C ALA A 4 -7.17 14.26 12.92
N LEU A 5 -7.60 13.59 11.84
CA LEU A 5 -6.68 12.90 10.94
C LEU A 5 -5.80 13.98 10.29
N GLN A 6 -4.56 14.11 10.74
CA GLN A 6 -3.61 15.02 10.13
C GLN A 6 -3.07 14.37 8.85
N LYS A 7 -3.46 14.92 7.70
CA LYS A 7 -2.85 14.56 6.42
C LYS A 7 -1.43 15.12 6.40
N ILE A 8 -0.44 14.25 6.55
CA ILE A 8 0.97 14.60 6.41
C ILE A 8 1.37 14.26 4.96
N SER A 9 1.81 15.27 4.21
CA SER A 9 2.44 15.07 2.90
C SER A 9 3.93 14.83 3.11
N ILE A 10 4.38 13.61 2.83
CA ILE A 10 5.77 13.19 3.02
C ILE A 10 6.43 13.12 1.64
N PRO A 11 7.66 13.63 1.46
CA PRO A 11 8.37 13.48 0.20
C PRO A 11 8.51 11.99 -0.17
N ALA A 12 8.08 11.65 -1.37
CA ALA A 12 8.24 10.32 -1.93
C ALA A 12 9.45 10.28 -2.85
N GLN A 13 10.32 9.29 -2.67
CA GLN A 13 11.34 8.97 -3.68
C GLN A 13 10.74 7.94 -4.64
N VAL A 14 10.66 8.29 -5.91
CA VAL A 14 10.16 7.40 -6.97
C VAL A 14 11.32 6.94 -7.83
N GLN A 15 11.52 5.63 -7.94
CA GLN A 15 12.54 5.02 -8.79
C GLN A 15 11.92 3.83 -9.55
N GLY A 16 11.67 4.02 -10.84
CA GLY A 16 10.98 3.02 -11.65
C GLY A 16 9.56 2.75 -11.13
N ASN A 17 9.27 1.48 -10.85
CA ASN A 17 8.00 1.01 -10.29
C ASN A 17 7.96 1.05 -8.74
N GLN A 18 8.98 1.61 -8.09
CA GLN A 18 9.09 1.67 -6.64
C GLN A 18 8.90 3.10 -6.11
N VAL A 19 8.10 3.21 -5.05
CA VAL A 19 7.92 4.44 -4.26
C VAL A 19 8.42 4.18 -2.84
N THR A 20 9.33 5.00 -2.37
CA THR A 20 9.88 4.93 -1.01
C THR A 20 9.43 6.16 -0.21
N LEU A 21 8.81 5.92 0.94
CA LEU A 21 8.35 6.95 1.88
C LEU A 21 9.13 6.81 3.19
N ALA A 22 9.90 7.83 3.55
CA ALA A 22 10.55 7.92 4.85
C ALA A 22 9.62 8.59 5.85
N VAL A 23 9.01 7.80 6.74
CA VAL A 23 8.13 8.30 7.81
C VAL A 23 8.88 8.28 9.14
N ALA A 24 8.39 9.02 10.16
CA ALA A 24 9.10 9.12 11.45
C ALA A 24 9.39 7.76 12.10
N GLN A 25 8.56 6.76 11.83
CA GLN A 25 8.64 5.42 12.40
C GLN A 25 9.43 4.41 11.54
N GLY A 26 9.96 4.81 10.37
CA GLY A 26 10.72 3.94 9.47
C GLY A 26 10.49 4.22 7.98
N THR A 27 10.88 3.27 7.14
CA THR A 27 10.73 3.37 5.68
C THR A 27 9.63 2.44 5.18
N VAL A 28 8.67 2.99 4.44
CA VAL A 28 7.69 2.22 3.66
C VAL A 28 8.19 2.16 2.22
N VAL A 29 8.19 0.97 1.65
CA VAL A 29 8.46 0.77 0.22
C VAL A 29 7.22 0.17 -0.42
N LEU A 30 6.69 0.86 -1.43
CA LEU A 30 5.64 0.38 -2.31
C LEU A 30 6.28 -0.01 -3.64
N THR A 31 6.03 -1.22 -4.10
CA THR A 31 6.49 -1.69 -5.41
C THR A 31 5.26 -2.06 -6.23
N ASP A 32 5.04 -1.37 -7.33
CA ASP A 32 4.06 -1.78 -8.33
C ASP A 32 4.56 -3.08 -8.99
N ILE A 33 3.81 -4.16 -8.79
CA ILE A 33 4.14 -5.49 -9.33
C ILE A 33 3.32 -5.80 -10.59
N GLY A 34 2.48 -4.88 -11.05
CA GLY A 34 1.75 -4.94 -12.31
C GLY A 34 0.58 -5.94 -12.32
N HIS A 35 -0.10 -5.95 -13.46
CA HIS A 35 -1.22 -6.83 -13.78
C HIS A 35 -0.72 -8.25 -14.08
N GLY A 36 -1.19 -9.25 -13.32
CA GLY A 36 -0.91 -10.68 -13.59
C GLY A 36 0.24 -11.31 -12.79
N SER A 37 1.00 -10.54 -12.00
CA SER A 37 2.09 -11.06 -11.17
C SER A 37 1.64 -11.67 -9.84
N VAL A 38 0.34 -11.56 -9.50
CA VAL A 38 -0.19 -12.14 -8.27
C VAL A 38 -1.13 -13.30 -8.58
N ALA A 39 -0.64 -14.51 -8.34
CA ALA A 39 -1.45 -15.72 -8.43
C ALA A 39 -2.60 -15.65 -7.40
N GLY A 40 -3.83 -15.91 -7.84
CA GLY A 40 -5.01 -15.97 -6.97
C GLY A 40 -5.93 -14.75 -6.99
N LEU A 41 -5.69 -13.78 -7.89
CA LEU A 41 -6.61 -12.66 -8.12
C LEU A 41 -7.48 -12.90 -9.35
N PRO A 42 -8.77 -13.26 -9.20
CA PRO A 42 -9.62 -13.57 -10.34
C PRO A 42 -10.08 -12.34 -11.15
N LYS A 43 -9.83 -11.10 -10.69
CA LYS A 43 -10.42 -9.88 -11.30
C LYS A 43 -9.59 -8.59 -11.25
N GLU A 44 -8.62 -8.49 -10.35
CA GLU A 44 -7.98 -7.21 -10.03
C GLU A 44 -6.93 -6.78 -11.06
N SER A 45 -6.99 -5.51 -11.47
CA SER A 45 -6.22 -4.97 -12.59
C SER A 45 -4.76 -4.63 -12.25
N TRP A 46 -4.40 -4.48 -10.97
CA TRP A 46 -3.05 -4.08 -10.51
C TRP A 46 -2.70 -4.69 -9.16
N GLY A 47 -1.41 -4.96 -8.93
CA GLY A 47 -0.89 -5.41 -7.65
C GLY A 47 0.18 -4.47 -7.09
N VAL A 48 0.24 -4.34 -5.78
CA VAL A 48 1.32 -3.62 -5.07
C VAL A 48 1.86 -4.46 -3.92
N LEU A 49 3.19 -4.56 -3.86
CA LEU A 49 3.91 -5.08 -2.71
C LEU A 49 4.26 -3.93 -1.78
N ILE A 50 3.93 -4.06 -0.50
CA ILE A 50 4.21 -3.08 0.53
C ILE A 50 5.14 -3.69 1.55
N ASN A 51 6.36 -3.16 1.66
CA ASN A 51 7.33 -3.53 2.67
C ASN A 51 7.38 -2.47 3.78
N TRP A 52 7.22 -2.91 5.03
CA TRP A 52 7.31 -2.08 6.22
C TRP A 52 8.01 -2.85 7.34
N ARG A 53 9.21 -2.39 7.70
CA ARG A 53 10.05 -3.07 8.70
C ARG A 53 10.28 -4.53 8.30
N THR A 54 9.80 -5.49 9.10
CA THR A 54 9.93 -6.94 8.86
C THR A 54 8.69 -7.56 8.23
N LYS A 55 7.70 -6.74 7.84
CA LYS A 55 6.43 -7.20 7.27
C LYS A 55 6.35 -6.83 5.80
N ALA A 56 5.80 -7.75 5.03
CA ALA A 56 5.45 -7.56 3.63
C ALA A 56 3.98 -7.91 3.45
N TRP A 57 3.27 -7.11 2.66
CA TRP A 57 1.89 -7.38 2.25
C TRP A 57 1.78 -7.21 0.75
N VAL A 58 1.00 -8.06 0.12
CA VAL A 58 0.62 -7.90 -1.27
C VAL A 58 -0.85 -7.52 -1.31
N PHE A 59 -1.15 -6.42 -1.98
CA PHE A 59 -2.52 -5.99 -2.22
C PHE A 59 -2.79 -6.04 -3.71
N GLY A 60 -3.92 -6.63 -4.05
CA GLY A 60 -4.51 -6.43 -5.35
C GLY A 60 -5.54 -5.32 -5.28
N TYR A 61 -5.65 -4.60 -6.39
CA TYR A 61 -6.41 -3.37 -6.45
C TYR A 61 -7.23 -3.29 -7.72
N GLU A 62 -8.52 -2.98 -7.55
CA GLU A 62 -9.44 -2.74 -8.64
C GLU A 62 -10.20 -1.43 -8.43
N GLY A 63 -10.07 -0.53 -9.41
CA GLY A 63 -10.71 0.78 -9.41
C GLY A 63 -10.73 1.41 -10.80
N ALA A 64 -11.61 2.38 -11.00
CA ALA A 64 -11.61 3.22 -12.20
C ALA A 64 -10.41 4.18 -12.21
N ASP A 65 -10.16 4.86 -13.33
CA ASP A 65 -9.13 5.90 -13.40
C ASP A 65 -9.27 6.91 -12.25
N GLY A 66 -8.18 7.17 -11.54
CA GLY A 66 -8.14 8.08 -10.38
C GLY A 66 -8.49 7.44 -9.04
N SER A 67 -8.73 6.13 -9.00
CA SER A 67 -8.89 5.41 -7.73
C SER A 67 -7.55 5.39 -6.97
N THR A 68 -7.60 5.42 -5.62
CA THR A 68 -6.40 5.54 -4.76
C THR A 68 -6.25 4.40 -3.76
N LEU A 69 -5.01 4.02 -3.49
CA LEU A 69 -4.61 3.26 -2.30
C LEU A 69 -3.91 4.21 -1.30
N GLY A 70 -4.40 4.25 -0.08
CA GLY A 70 -3.84 4.97 1.04
C GLY A 70 -3.32 4.03 2.12
N LEU A 71 -2.19 4.39 2.74
CA LEU A 71 -1.60 3.62 3.84
C LEU A 71 -1.70 4.43 5.12
N ASN A 72 -2.34 3.87 6.14
CA ASN A 72 -2.47 4.48 7.45
C ASN A 72 -1.56 3.75 8.43
N VAL A 73 -0.62 4.46 9.05
CA VAL A 73 0.18 3.90 10.14
C VAL A 73 -0.49 4.27 11.47
N ASP A 74 -0.89 3.28 12.25
CA ASP A 74 -1.49 3.52 13.57
C ASP A 74 -0.45 3.97 14.61
N LYS A 75 -0.94 4.38 15.77
CA LYS A 75 -0.10 4.83 16.90
C LYS A 75 0.89 3.77 17.41
N ASN A 76 0.66 2.49 17.10
CA ASN A 76 1.53 1.38 17.47
C ASN A 76 2.55 1.06 16.35
N GLY A 77 2.53 1.80 15.24
CA GLY A 77 3.40 1.58 14.08
C GLY A 77 2.94 0.43 13.18
N ASN A 78 1.69 -0.03 13.30
CA ASN A 78 1.14 -0.99 12.35
C ASN A 78 0.60 -0.26 11.13
N LEU A 79 0.84 -0.84 9.96
CA LEU A 79 0.37 -0.31 8.69
C LEU A 79 -0.99 -0.94 8.35
N HIS A 80 -1.95 -0.09 8.03
CA HIS A 80 -3.32 -0.42 7.66
C HIS A 80 -3.58 0.13 6.25
N PRO A 81 -3.75 -0.71 5.24
CA PRO A 81 -4.18 -0.28 3.91
C PRO A 81 -5.61 0.28 3.96
N SER A 82 -5.90 1.22 3.08
CA SER A 82 -7.21 1.83 2.85
C SER A 82 -7.27 2.31 1.40
N GLY A 83 -8.44 2.63 0.86
CA GLY A 83 -8.49 3.13 -0.51
C GLY A 83 -9.91 3.38 -0.99
N VAL A 84 -10.01 4.06 -2.13
CA VAL A 84 -11.24 4.17 -2.90
C VAL A 84 -11.16 3.11 -3.99
N GLY A 85 -12.05 2.11 -3.99
CA GLY A 85 -11.95 0.93 -4.86
C GLY A 85 -11.97 -0.38 -4.05
N THR A 86 -11.84 -1.52 -4.72
CA THR A 86 -11.70 -2.81 -4.04
C THR A 86 -10.22 -3.05 -3.77
N VAL A 87 -9.85 -3.15 -2.50
CA VAL A 87 -8.50 -3.50 -2.04
C VAL A 87 -8.58 -4.86 -1.37
N THR A 88 -7.90 -5.85 -1.93
CA THR A 88 -7.86 -7.21 -1.37
C THR A 88 -6.46 -7.50 -0.85
N GLU A 89 -6.34 -7.83 0.44
CA GLU A 89 -5.09 -8.38 0.97
C GLU A 89 -4.91 -9.81 0.47
N ILE A 90 -3.77 -10.06 -0.17
CA ILE A 90 -3.45 -11.38 -0.69
C ILE A 90 -2.51 -12.03 0.31
N LYS A 91 -3.03 -13.05 0.96
CA LYS A 91 -2.23 -13.87 1.87
C LYS A 91 -1.25 -14.69 1.04
N TYR A 92 -0.04 -14.19 0.92
CA TYR A 92 1.07 -14.96 0.40
C TYR A 92 1.45 -16.00 1.45
N THR A 93 1.16 -17.27 1.17
CA THR A 93 1.77 -18.39 1.90
C THR A 93 3.05 -18.74 1.16
N ALA A 94 4.18 -18.57 1.84
CA ALA A 94 5.46 -19.06 1.34
C ALA A 94 5.49 -20.60 1.36
#